data_AF-A0A1I6B0I9-F1
#
_entry.id   AF-A0A1I6B0I9-F1
#
_cell.length_a   1.000
_cell.length_b   1.000
_cell.length_c   1.000
_cell.angle_alpha   90.00
_cell.angle_beta   90.00
_cell.angle_gamma   90.00
#
_symmetry.space_group_name_H-M   'P 1'
#
loop_
_entity.id
_entity.type
_entity.pdbx_description
1 polymer ?
#
loop_
_entity_poly.entity_id
_entity_poly.type
_entity_poly.pdbx_seq_one_letter_code
_entity_poly.pdbx_strand_id
1 'polypeptide(L)'
;MSTPGLTQRWRNGTHRWRTAAGHAFKPDRYGVSELDSTMAEEFCVRHHYSAAWPATKYRFGLFDLHAYEPQLVGVVALGIPMSNQVLTNPFPTLVPNEESLELSRLVLLDSVALNGESWFCASVFVRAVEHGVRGLVSFADPVL
;
A
#
# COMPACT_ATOMS: atom_id res chain seq x y z
N MET A 1 22.77 4.90 -23.34
CA MET A 1 21.31 4.68 -23.43
C MET A 1 20.89 3.99 -22.15
N SER A 2 20.14 4.65 -21.27
CA SER A 2 19.66 4.03 -20.03
C SER A 2 18.56 3.04 -20.37
N THR A 3 18.68 1.79 -19.94
CA THR A 3 17.60 0.80 -20.06
C THR A 3 16.35 1.40 -19.40
N PRO A 4 15.21 1.52 -20.10
CA PRO A 4 13.99 2.00 -19.47
C PRO A 4 13.63 1.03 -18.35
N GLY A 5 13.49 1.56 -17.12
CA GLY A 5 13.09 0.74 -15.97
C GLY A 5 11.79 0.00 -16.26
N LEU A 6 11.72 -1.27 -15.88
CA LEU A 6 10.49 -2.06 -15.95
C LEU A 6 9.82 -2.05 -14.57
N THR A 7 8.49 -1.95 -14.55
CA THR A 7 7.70 -2.12 -13.32
C THR A 7 6.62 -3.16 -13.51
N GLN A 8 6.47 -4.00 -12.50
CA GLN A 8 5.36 -4.94 -12.41
C GLN A 8 4.10 -4.17 -12.01
N ARG A 9 2.97 -4.49 -12.66
CA ARG A 9 1.64 -3.98 -12.35
C ARG A 9 0.66 -5.14 -12.29
N TRP A 10 -0.35 -5.05 -11.43
CA TRP A 10 -1.36 -6.08 -11.25
C TRP A 10 -2.73 -5.54 -11.65
N ARG A 11 -3.43 -6.26 -12.52
CA ARG A 11 -4.81 -5.92 -12.91
C ARG A 11 -5.62 -7.19 -13.11
N ASN A 12 -6.75 -7.30 -12.41
CA ASN A 12 -7.68 -8.43 -12.51
C ASN A 12 -6.99 -9.80 -12.36
N GLY A 13 -6.07 -9.92 -11.40
CA GLY A 13 -5.31 -11.15 -11.14
C GLY A 13 -4.21 -11.47 -12.16
N THR A 14 -3.93 -10.59 -13.13
CA THR A 14 -2.83 -10.78 -14.10
C THR A 14 -1.74 -9.75 -13.88
N HIS A 15 -0.49 -10.19 -13.79
CA HIS A 15 0.67 -9.29 -13.74
C HIS A 15 1.07 -8.85 -15.16
N ARG A 16 1.55 -7.61 -15.29
CA ARG A 16 2.09 -7.05 -16.54
C ARG A 16 3.33 -6.21 -16.24
N TRP A 17 4.36 -6.34 -17.07
CA TRP A 17 5.54 -5.46 -17.04
C TRP A 17 5.30 -4.25 -17.93
N ARG A 18 5.44 -3.05 -17.38
CA ARG A 18 5.35 -1.80 -18.14
C ARG A 18 6.71 -1.10 -18.20
N THR A 19 7.02 -0.50 -19.35
CA THR A 19 8.20 0.34 -19.52
C THR A 19 7.99 1.69 -18.83
N ALA A 20 9.05 2.24 -18.25
CA ALA A 20 9.08 3.59 -17.67
C ALA A 20 8.78 4.72 -18.69
N ALA A 21 8.73 4.38 -19.99
CA ALA A 21 8.45 5.30 -21.07
C ALA A 21 6.97 5.69 -21.06
N GLY A 22 6.61 6.64 -20.19
CA GLY A 22 5.23 7.14 -20.16
C GLY A 22 4.80 7.97 -18.95
N HIS A 23 5.71 8.34 -18.04
CA HIS A 23 5.70 9.52 -17.14
C HIS A 23 6.32 9.14 -15.79
N ALA A 24 7.31 9.93 -15.35
CA ALA A 24 7.85 9.82 -14.00
C ALA A 24 6.74 10.11 -12.98
N PHE A 25 6.77 9.42 -11.83
CA PHE A 25 5.89 9.74 -10.72
C PHE A 25 6.13 11.17 -10.24
N LYS A 26 5.03 11.90 -10.05
CA LYS A 26 4.99 13.31 -9.66
C LYS A 26 4.36 13.39 -8.27
N PRO A 27 5.16 13.45 -7.19
CA PRO A 27 4.65 13.45 -5.82
C PRO A 27 3.60 14.54 -5.55
N ASP A 28 3.77 15.71 -6.14
CA ASP A 28 2.89 16.89 -6.03
C ASP A 28 1.47 16.66 -6.59
N ARG A 29 1.28 15.65 -7.44
CA ARG A 29 -0.05 15.23 -7.92
C ARG A 29 -0.86 14.50 -6.84
N TYR A 30 -0.20 13.93 -5.84
CA TYR A 30 -0.84 12.97 -4.94
C TYR A 30 -0.92 13.46 -3.50
N GLY A 31 -2.04 13.15 -2.86
CA GLY A 31 -2.26 13.33 -1.43
C GLY A 31 -2.35 11.99 -0.71
N VAL A 32 -1.95 11.96 0.55
CA VAL A 32 -2.15 10.79 1.43
C VAL A 32 -2.95 11.20 2.64
N SER A 33 -4.04 10.49 2.90
CA SER A 33 -4.93 10.72 4.04
C SER A 33 -5.34 9.40 4.67
N GLU A 34 -5.74 9.43 5.93
CA GLU A 34 -6.46 8.31 6.54
C GLU A 34 -7.79 8.06 5.82
N LEU A 35 -8.19 6.80 5.81
CA LEU A 35 -9.44 6.33 5.23
C LEU A 35 -10.33 5.68 6.28
N ASP A 36 -11.64 5.83 6.11
CA ASP A 36 -12.60 4.99 6.81
C ASP A 36 -12.52 3.53 6.33
N SER A 37 -13.08 2.62 7.14
CA SER A 37 -12.98 1.19 6.86
C SER A 37 -13.78 0.76 5.63
N THR A 38 -14.92 1.40 5.36
CA THR A 38 -15.81 1.01 4.25
C THR A 38 -15.17 1.34 2.91
N MET A 39 -14.65 2.57 2.74
CA MET A 39 -13.96 2.97 1.51
C MET A 39 -12.73 2.12 1.22
N ALA A 40 -11.93 1.81 2.26
CA ALA A 40 -10.73 1.00 2.10
C ALA A 40 -11.07 -0.45 1.72
N GLU A 41 -12.08 -1.04 2.36
CA GLU A 41 -12.57 -2.38 2.08
C GLU A 41 -13.10 -2.50 0.64
N GLU A 42 -14.00 -1.60 0.24
CA GLU A 42 -14.58 -1.59 -1.11
C GLU A 42 -13.50 -1.51 -2.19
N PHE A 43 -12.50 -0.64 -1.99
CA PHE A 43 -11.39 -0.49 -2.92
C PHE A 43 -10.53 -1.76 -2.99
N CYS A 44 -10.15 -2.32 -1.84
CA CYS A 44 -9.30 -3.50 -1.80
C CYS A 44 -10.00 -4.76 -2.34
N VAL A 45 -11.26 -4.99 -2.02
CA VAL A 45 -12.02 -6.13 -2.56
C VAL A 45 -12.14 -6.04 -4.08
N ARG A 46 -12.33 -4.81 -4.62
CA ARG A 46 -12.45 -4.58 -6.06
C ARG A 46 -11.13 -4.78 -6.82
N HIS A 47 -10.00 -4.40 -6.22
CA HIS A 47 -8.73 -4.25 -6.95
C HIS A 47 -7.64 -5.25 -6.55
N HIS A 48 -7.72 -5.88 -5.38
CA HIS A 48 -6.76 -6.88 -4.94
C HIS A 48 -7.10 -8.27 -5.49
N TYR A 49 -6.09 -9.07 -5.83
CA TYR A 49 -6.29 -10.39 -6.44
C TYR A 49 -7.05 -11.38 -5.54
N SER A 50 -6.90 -11.26 -4.21
CA SER A 50 -7.59 -12.15 -3.27
C SER A 50 -9.05 -11.78 -3.03
N ALA A 51 -9.49 -10.60 -3.48
CA ALA A 51 -10.83 -10.06 -3.22
C ALA A 51 -11.27 -10.10 -1.74
N ALA A 52 -10.31 -10.07 -0.81
CA ALA A 52 -10.55 -10.24 0.63
C ALA A 52 -10.01 -9.06 1.45
N TRP A 53 -10.72 -8.72 2.52
CA TRP A 53 -10.36 -7.65 3.45
C TRP A 53 -9.83 -8.22 4.78
N PRO A 54 -8.63 -7.81 5.25
CA PRO A 54 -8.06 -8.28 6.51
C PRO A 54 -8.50 -7.41 7.70
N ALA A 55 -8.27 -7.91 8.91
CA ALA A 55 -8.41 -7.11 10.13
C ALA A 55 -7.38 -5.97 10.13
N THR A 56 -7.87 -4.73 10.17
CA THR A 56 -7.05 -3.53 9.94
C THR A 56 -7.16 -2.54 11.10
N LYS A 57 -6.00 -2.05 11.55
CA LYS A 57 -5.88 -1.02 12.59
C LYS A 57 -5.86 0.37 11.98
N TYR A 58 -5.01 0.59 10.97
CA TYR A 58 -4.90 1.86 10.26
C TYR A 58 -5.02 1.66 8.76
N ARG A 59 -5.58 2.65 8.06
CA ARG A 59 -5.89 2.60 6.63
C ARG A 59 -5.55 3.96 6.04
N PHE A 60 -4.84 3.96 4.93
CA PHE A 60 -4.43 5.17 4.25
C PHE A 60 -4.78 5.08 2.78
N GLY A 61 -5.29 6.18 2.24
CA GLY A 61 -5.62 6.35 0.83
C GLY A 61 -4.59 7.20 0.12
N LEU A 62 -4.24 6.79 -1.09
CA LEU A 62 -3.55 7.62 -2.06
C LEU A 62 -4.59 8.28 -2.95
N PHE A 63 -4.62 9.61 -2.95
CA PHE A 63 -5.57 10.40 -3.73
C PHE A 63 -4.84 11.11 -4.88
N ASP A 64 -5.38 11.02 -6.08
CA ASP A 64 -4.99 11.86 -7.20
C ASP A 64 -5.71 13.21 -7.09
N LEU A 65 -4.95 14.27 -6.82
CA LEU A 65 -5.47 15.61 -6.57
C LEU A 65 -5.64 16.45 -7.84
N HIS A 66 -5.24 15.91 -8.99
CA HIS A 66 -5.27 16.64 -10.26
C HIS A 66 -6.53 16.33 -11.09
N ALA A 67 -7.40 15.46 -10.60
CA ALA A 67 -8.76 15.30 -11.11
C ALA A 67 -9.65 16.48 -10.65
N TYR A 68 -10.83 16.64 -11.26
CA TYR A 68 -11.80 17.67 -10.86
C TYR A 68 -12.16 17.57 -9.36
N GLU A 69 -12.21 16.34 -8.85
CA GLU A 69 -12.32 16.03 -7.43
C GLU A 69 -11.23 15.02 -7.03
N PRO A 70 -10.72 15.05 -5.78
CA PRO A 70 -9.75 14.06 -5.31
C PRO A 70 -10.22 12.62 -5.52
N GLN A 71 -9.48 11.86 -6.31
CA GLN A 71 -9.85 10.47 -6.65
C GLN A 71 -9.00 9.48 -5.86
N LEU A 72 -9.62 8.51 -5.19
CA LEU A 72 -8.91 7.40 -4.57
C LEU A 72 -8.27 6.49 -5.64
N VAL A 73 -6.95 6.38 -5.62
CA VAL A 73 -6.16 5.60 -6.60
C VAL A 73 -5.26 4.56 -5.94
N GLY A 74 -5.26 4.45 -4.62
CA GLY A 74 -4.56 3.39 -3.91
C GLY A 74 -4.90 3.33 -2.43
N VAL A 75 -4.68 2.17 -1.83
CA VAL A 75 -4.91 1.89 -0.41
C VAL A 75 -3.72 1.14 0.18
N VAL A 76 -3.28 1.58 1.35
CA VAL A 76 -2.43 0.80 2.26
C VAL A 76 -3.23 0.49 3.51
N ALA A 77 -3.19 -0.76 3.95
CA ALA A 77 -3.83 -1.19 5.18
C ALA A 77 -2.82 -1.83 6.13
N LEU A 78 -2.69 -1.24 7.33
CA LEU A 78 -1.88 -1.76 8.42
C LEU A 78 -2.78 -2.56 9.35
N GLY A 79 -2.50 -3.86 9.47
CA GLY A 79 -3.38 -4.84 10.08
C GLY A 79 -2.76 -5.64 11.21
N ILE A 80 -3.63 -6.49 11.77
CA ILE A 80 -3.32 -7.43 12.84
C ILE A 80 -3.18 -8.81 12.19
N PRO A 81 -1.99 -9.44 12.24
CA PRO A 81 -1.81 -10.77 11.67
C PRO A 81 -2.56 -11.82 12.48
N MET A 82 -2.85 -12.96 11.85
CA MET A 82 -3.54 -14.09 12.49
C MET A 82 -2.77 -14.68 13.68
N SER A 83 -1.45 -14.48 13.73
CA SER A 83 -0.59 -14.91 14.84
C SER A 83 0.35 -13.78 15.24
N ASN A 84 0.40 -13.46 16.53
CA ASN A 84 1.34 -12.48 17.07
C ASN A 84 2.80 -12.85 16.79
N GLN A 85 3.12 -14.12 16.55
CA GLN A 85 4.48 -14.55 16.21
C GLN A 85 5.02 -13.91 14.93
N VAL A 86 4.13 -13.51 14.01
CA VAL A 86 4.49 -12.73 12.82
C VAL A 86 5.19 -11.44 13.21
N LEU A 87 4.80 -10.83 14.34
CA LEU A 87 5.37 -9.58 14.84
C LEU A 87 6.48 -9.82 15.86
N THR A 88 6.28 -10.74 16.81
CA THR A 88 7.23 -10.94 17.93
C THR A 88 8.52 -11.61 17.49
N ASN A 89 8.53 -12.39 16.40
CA ASN A 89 9.75 -13.01 15.88
C ASN A 89 10.71 -11.97 15.28
N PRO A 90 10.29 -11.09 14.34
CA PRO A 90 11.16 -10.05 13.81
C PRO A 90 11.34 -8.86 14.78
N PHE A 91 10.36 -8.59 15.65
CA PHE A 91 10.37 -7.46 16.57
C PHE A 91 10.14 -7.88 18.03
N PRO A 92 11.09 -8.61 18.65
CA PRO A 92 10.90 -9.20 19.99
C PRO A 92 10.76 -8.16 21.12
N THR A 93 11.15 -6.91 20.88
CA THR A 93 11.11 -5.83 21.88
C THR A 93 9.95 -4.86 21.69
N LEU A 94 9.13 -5.02 20.66
CA LEU A 94 7.98 -4.13 20.38
C LEU A 94 6.69 -4.77 20.88
N VAL A 95 5.76 -3.96 21.38
CA VAL A 95 4.41 -4.43 21.74
C VAL A 95 3.63 -4.81 20.47
N PRO A 96 3.24 -6.09 20.28
CA PRO A 96 2.54 -6.53 19.07
C PRO A 96 1.15 -5.91 18.97
N ASN A 97 0.73 -5.55 17.76
CA ASN A 97 -0.54 -4.88 17.45
C ASN A 97 -0.64 -3.44 17.97
N GLU A 98 0.41 -2.90 18.59
CA GLU A 98 0.51 -1.51 19.03
C GLU A 98 1.71 -0.82 18.38
N GLU A 99 2.92 -1.22 18.75
CA GLU A 99 4.16 -0.70 18.18
C GLU A 99 4.62 -1.47 16.94
N SER A 100 4.04 -2.64 16.67
CA SER A 100 4.29 -3.39 15.44
C SER A 100 2.99 -3.87 14.79
N LEU A 101 2.94 -3.82 13.46
CA LEU A 101 1.78 -4.19 12.65
C LEU A 101 2.20 -4.92 11.37
N GLU A 102 1.23 -5.52 10.69
CA GLU A 102 1.41 -6.09 9.36
C GLU A 102 0.99 -5.07 8.28
N LEU A 103 1.83 -4.82 7.26
CA LEU A 103 1.38 -4.18 6.02
C LEU A 103 0.61 -5.22 5.21
N SER A 104 -0.67 -5.36 5.55
CA SER A 104 -1.56 -6.41 5.06
C SER A 104 -2.07 -6.16 3.64
N ARG A 105 -2.19 -4.90 3.21
CA ARG A 105 -2.60 -4.53 1.85
C ARG A 105 -1.77 -3.36 1.33
N LEU A 106 -1.30 -3.49 0.09
CA LEU A 106 -0.79 -2.41 -0.75
C LEU A 106 -1.44 -2.57 -2.13
N VAL A 107 -2.39 -1.71 -2.45
CA VAL A 107 -3.17 -1.80 -3.69
C VAL A 107 -3.16 -0.44 -4.37
N LEU A 108 -2.68 -0.36 -5.61
CA LEU A 108 -2.70 0.86 -6.41
C LEU A 108 -3.30 0.58 -7.77
N LEU A 109 -3.98 1.58 -8.35
CA LEU A 109 -4.45 1.51 -9.72
C LEU A 109 -3.28 1.61 -10.71
N ASP A 110 -3.46 1.00 -11.89
CA ASP A 110 -2.54 1.10 -13.03
C ASP A 110 -2.23 2.53 -13.49
N SER A 111 -3.09 3.50 -13.13
CA SER A 111 -2.92 4.93 -13.43
C SER A 111 -1.82 5.59 -12.62
N VAL A 112 -1.41 5.00 -11.49
CA VAL A 112 -0.30 5.50 -10.68
C VAL A 112 1.01 5.20 -11.42
N ALA A 113 1.85 6.22 -11.55
CA ALA A 113 3.13 6.12 -12.25
C ALA A 113 4.19 5.31 -11.49
N LEU A 114 5.28 4.96 -12.18
CA LEU A 114 6.42 4.21 -11.65
C LEU A 114 6.98 4.84 -10.36
N ASN A 115 7.30 4.05 -9.35
CA ASN A 115 7.75 4.46 -8.00
C ASN A 115 6.63 5.01 -7.09
N GLY A 116 5.38 5.03 -7.57
CA GLY A 116 4.24 5.44 -6.74
C GLY A 116 4.02 4.54 -5.54
N GLU A 117 4.24 3.22 -5.65
CA GLU A 117 4.18 2.31 -4.50
C GLU A 117 5.17 2.70 -3.40
N SER A 118 6.45 2.85 -3.76
CA SER A 118 7.51 3.17 -2.81
C SER A 118 7.28 4.53 -2.14
N TRP A 119 6.88 5.54 -2.92
CA TRP A 119 6.56 6.86 -2.39
C TRP A 119 5.35 6.82 -1.45
N PHE A 120 4.31 6.07 -1.82
CA PHE A 120 3.11 5.93 -0.99
C PHE A 120 3.43 5.20 0.32
N CYS A 121 4.19 4.10 0.28
CA CYS A 121 4.68 3.40 1.47
C CYS A 121 5.48 4.34 2.38
N ALA A 122 6.45 5.08 1.84
CA ALA A 122 7.23 6.03 2.62
C ALA A 122 6.35 7.09 3.32
N SER A 123 5.35 7.61 2.60
CA SER A 123 4.37 8.57 3.14
C SER A 123 3.49 7.98 4.24
N VAL A 124 3.13 6.70 4.12
CA VAL A 124 2.39 5.97 5.15
C VAL A 124 3.26 5.69 6.37
N PHE A 125 4.55 5.36 6.19
CA PHE A 125 5.45 5.08 7.31
C PHE A 125 5.62 6.29 8.22
N VAL A 126 5.72 7.51 7.66
CA VAL A 126 5.74 8.74 8.45
C VAL A 126 4.50 8.87 9.33
N ARG A 127 3.31 8.61 8.77
CA ARG A 127 2.04 8.65 9.52
C ARG A 127 1.92 7.51 10.54
N ALA A 128 2.39 6.33 10.21
CA ALA A 128 2.40 5.19 11.13
C ALA A 128 3.24 5.50 12.40
N VAL A 129 4.34 6.25 12.24
CA VAL A 129 5.16 6.70 13.38
C VAL A 129 4.38 7.64 14.30
N GLU A 130 3.53 8.53 13.74
CA GLU A 130 2.64 9.42 14.51
C GLU A 130 1.63 8.64 15.36
N HIS A 131 1.22 7.45 14.90
CA HIS A 131 0.37 6.50 15.62
C HIS A 131 1.10 5.59 16.61
N GLY A 132 2.40 5.79 16.82
CA GLY A 132 3.20 4.95 17.73
C GLY A 132 3.76 3.67 17.11
N VAL A 133 3.54 3.42 15.82
CA VAL A 133 4.08 2.23 15.13
C VAL A 133 5.58 2.40 14.89
N ARG A 134 6.35 1.34 15.14
CA ARG A 134 7.82 1.26 15.08
C ARG A 134 8.32 0.11 14.20
N GLY A 135 7.51 -0.92 13.98
CA GLY A 135 7.83 -2.07 13.12
C GLY A 135 6.68 -2.44 12.19
N LEU A 136 7.00 -2.70 10.92
CA LEU A 136 6.06 -3.26 9.96
C LEU A 136 6.62 -4.53 9.34
N VAL A 137 5.81 -5.60 9.31
CA VAL A 137 6.09 -6.83 8.56
C VAL A 137 5.19 -6.85 7.33
N SER A 138 5.71 -7.24 6.17
CA SER A 138 4.93 -7.45 4.96
C SER A 138 5.29 -8.78 4.33
N PHE A 139 4.31 -9.48 3.78
CA PHE A 139 4.53 -10.66 2.94
C PHE A 139 4.26 -10.30 1.49
N ALA A 140 5.19 -10.68 0.62
CA ALA A 140 4.99 -10.63 -0.83
C ALA A 140 4.77 -12.07 -1.31
N ASP A 141 3.62 -12.33 -1.90
CA ASP A 141 3.31 -13.62 -2.50
C ASP A 141 4.10 -13.74 -3.83
N PRO A 142 4.82 -14.86 -4.07
CA PRO A 142 5.55 -15.06 -5.31
C PRO A 142 4.67 -15.26 -6.56
N VAL A 143 3.33 -15.12 -6.49
CA VAL A 143 2.43 -15.43 -7.62
C VAL A 143 2.99 -14.90 -8.94
N LEU A 144 3.38 -15.87 -9.78
CA LEU A 144 3.77 -15.74 -11.18
C LEU A 144 2.51 -15.68 -12.03
#